data_AF-A0A9P7JYD3-F1
#
_entry.id   AF-A0A9P7JYD3-F1
#
_cell.length_a   1.000
_cell.length_b   1.000
_cell.length_c   1.000
_cell.angle_alpha   90.00
_cell.angle_beta   90.00
_cell.angle_gamma   90.00
#
_symmetry.space_group_name_H-M   'P 1'
#
loop_
_entity.id
_entity.type
_entity.pdbx_description
1 polymer ?
#
loop_
_entity_poly.entity_id
_entity_poly.type
_entity_poly.pdbx_seq_one_letter_code
_entity_poly.pdbx_strand_id
1 'polypeptide(L)'
;MIPNKLDKFVSNTTNLQRPAPPVPPNSRFFKIAGKFNSRDARSRPKDTPLPSPNKSTSSSLISNPEFPPSGPAHYAARRALWLTPTKVHRRSPPSSSRQRLEQLLSEPGAVNNEQAWKNGIEKVWKGLVNGGRLKRSLPLTLVIKVIHAGWLRDPDTWPSGAVAPDSDQDLAADQPGPSPPIAMNLNPPNTASQGVLTEVNEINPSGLVIATT
;
A
#
# COMPACT_ATOMS: atom_id res chain seq x y z
N MET A 1 11.74 67.49 22.74
CA MET A 1 10.95 67.20 23.95
C MET A 1 9.79 66.29 23.58
N ILE A 2 9.98 64.97 23.57
CA ILE A 2 8.92 63.93 23.74
C ILE A 2 9.63 62.66 24.25
N PRO A 3 9.48 62.26 25.52
CA PRO A 3 9.96 60.97 26.00
C PRO A 3 8.83 59.93 25.91
N ASN A 4 8.95 58.94 25.01
CA ASN A 4 8.06 57.78 25.02
C ASN A 4 8.65 56.69 25.93
N LYS A 5 7.92 56.45 27.02
CA LYS A 5 8.25 55.54 28.11
C LYS A 5 8.21 54.10 27.62
N LEU A 6 9.25 53.35 27.96
CA LEU A 6 9.22 51.89 28.03
C LEU A 6 8.20 51.50 29.11
N ASP A 7 7.06 50.96 28.70
CA ASP A 7 6.18 50.21 29.59
C ASP A 7 6.76 48.81 29.82
N LYS A 8 7.14 48.58 31.06
CA LYS A 8 7.61 47.30 31.58
C LYS A 8 6.39 46.39 31.77
N PHE A 9 6.16 45.48 30.83
CA PHE A 9 5.25 44.36 31.06
C PHE A 9 5.86 43.41 32.08
N VAL A 10 5.50 43.61 33.35
CA VAL A 10 5.72 42.64 34.43
C VAL A 10 4.53 41.68 34.41
N SER A 11 4.70 40.53 33.77
CA SER A 11 3.74 39.44 33.86
C SER A 11 3.93 38.73 35.20
N ASN A 12 3.03 39.02 36.14
CA ASN A 12 2.93 38.31 37.41
C ASN A 12 2.43 36.88 37.16
N THR A 13 3.32 35.90 37.21
CA THR A 13 2.98 34.47 37.25
C THR A 13 2.41 34.14 38.64
N THR A 14 1.09 34.24 38.79
CA THR A 14 0.38 33.75 39.95
C THR A 14 0.39 32.22 39.92
N ASN A 15 1.12 31.61 40.86
CA ASN A 15 1.12 30.18 41.13
C ASN A 15 -0.28 29.74 41.59
N LEU A 16 -1.11 29.27 40.65
CA LEU A 16 -2.29 28.47 40.95
C LEU A 16 -1.81 27.05 41.29
N GLN A 17 -1.51 26.86 42.58
CA GLN A 17 -1.27 25.56 43.21
C GLN A 17 -2.55 24.72 43.06
N ARG A 18 -2.61 23.91 41.99
CA ARG A 18 -3.69 22.95 41.77
C ARG A 18 -3.53 21.81 42.79
N PRO A 19 -4.55 21.51 43.63
CA PRO A 19 -4.49 20.36 44.52
C PRO A 19 -4.37 19.07 43.71
N ALA A 20 -3.43 18.21 44.10
CA ALA A 20 -3.18 16.94 43.46
C ALA A 20 -4.44 16.04 43.52
N PRO A 21 -4.84 15.38 42.43
CA PRO A 21 -5.93 14.42 42.47
C PRO A 21 -5.54 13.19 43.33
N PRO A 22 -6.50 12.58 44.04
CA PRO A 22 -6.25 11.37 44.82
C PRO A 22 -5.79 10.23 43.91
N VAL A 23 -4.58 9.73 44.17
CA VAL A 23 -4.00 8.60 43.46
C VAL A 23 -4.74 7.32 43.89
N PRO A 24 -5.33 6.55 42.94
CA PRO A 24 -5.99 5.30 43.29
C PRO A 24 -4.96 4.26 43.79
N PRO A 25 -5.22 3.57 44.91
CA PRO A 25 -4.34 2.54 45.46
C PRO A 25 -4.52 1.22 44.70
N ASN A 26 -4.32 1.20 43.37
CA ASN A 26 -4.10 -0.02 42.60
C ASN A 26 -3.60 0.26 41.17
N SER A 27 -2.57 1.09 41.04
CA SER A 27 -1.84 1.21 39.77
C SER A 27 -0.86 0.05 39.65
N ARG A 28 -1.30 -1.02 38.98
CA ARG A 28 -0.39 -2.06 38.49
C ARG A 28 0.51 -1.41 37.44
N PHE A 29 1.68 -0.97 37.89
CA PHE A 29 2.83 -0.68 37.07
C PHE A 29 3.06 -1.85 36.10
N PHE A 30 2.78 -1.64 34.82
CA PHE A 30 3.47 -2.39 33.78
C PHE A 30 4.91 -1.88 33.73
N LYS A 31 5.77 -2.46 34.57
CA LYS A 31 7.22 -2.39 34.41
C LYS A 31 7.58 -2.99 33.05
N ILE A 32 7.67 -2.18 32.01
CA ILE A 32 8.42 -2.53 30.80
C ILE A 32 9.85 -2.03 31.02
N ALA A 33 10.54 -2.66 31.98
CA ALA A 33 11.99 -2.67 31.99
C ALA A 33 12.44 -3.74 30.99
N GLY A 34 12.38 -3.41 29.70
CA GLY A 34 12.99 -4.21 28.66
C GLY A 34 14.50 -3.98 28.69
N LYS A 35 15.18 -4.70 29.59
CA LYS A 35 16.63 -4.90 29.57
C LYS A 35 17.04 -5.36 28.17
N PHE A 36 17.71 -4.47 27.45
CA PHE A 36 18.50 -4.81 26.28
C PHE A 36 19.72 -5.59 26.80
N ASN A 37 19.55 -6.91 27.00
CA ASN A 37 20.67 -7.79 27.33
C ASN A 37 21.47 -8.04 26.06
N SER A 38 22.60 -7.34 26.00
CA SER A 38 23.78 -7.75 25.27
C SER A 38 24.36 -9.02 25.93
N ARG A 39 24.87 -9.94 25.11
CA ARG A 39 25.67 -11.15 25.43
C ARG A 39 24.93 -12.32 26.06
N ASP A 40 24.62 -13.30 25.22
CA ASP A 40 25.07 -14.68 25.45
C ASP A 40 25.35 -15.32 24.08
N ALA A 41 26.64 -15.40 23.75
CA ALA A 41 27.16 -16.32 22.77
C ALA A 41 27.11 -17.71 23.41
N ARG A 42 26.10 -18.53 23.06
CA ARG A 42 26.12 -19.97 23.38
C ARG A 42 25.68 -20.78 22.18
N SER A 43 26.65 -21.58 21.73
CA SER A 43 26.51 -22.94 21.20
C SER A 43 25.38 -23.16 20.20
N ARG A 44 25.76 -23.24 18.93
CA ARG A 44 25.00 -23.75 17.80
C ARG A 44 24.97 -25.29 17.85
N PRO A 45 23.87 -25.96 18.24
CA PRO A 45 23.71 -27.38 17.94
C PRO A 45 23.37 -27.54 16.45
N LYS A 46 24.30 -28.23 15.79
CA LYS A 46 24.16 -29.22 14.71
C LYS A 46 22.74 -29.41 14.13
N ASP A 47 22.62 -29.02 12.86
CA ASP A 47 21.88 -29.69 11.79
C ASP A 47 20.51 -30.26 12.13
N THR A 48 19.51 -29.37 12.26
CA THR A 48 18.11 -29.73 12.00
C THR A 48 17.71 -29.06 10.69
N PRO A 49 17.34 -29.80 9.62
CA PRO A 49 16.84 -29.20 8.40
C PRO A 49 15.54 -28.46 8.73
N LEU A 50 15.58 -27.13 8.68
CA LEU A 50 14.40 -26.30 8.88
C LEU A 50 13.37 -26.64 7.78
N PRO A 51 12.12 -26.98 8.12
CA PRO A 51 11.05 -26.99 7.14
C PRO A 51 10.86 -25.55 6.69
N SER A 52 11.32 -25.23 5.47
CA SER A 52 11.15 -23.91 4.86
C SER A 52 9.68 -23.50 4.90
N PRO A 53 9.29 -22.51 5.73
CA PRO A 53 7.92 -22.03 5.76
C PRO A 53 7.85 -20.90 4.75
N ASN A 54 7.40 -21.25 3.55
CA ASN A 54 6.76 -20.41 2.52
C ASN A 54 7.15 -20.94 1.13
N LYS A 55 6.67 -22.13 0.79
CA LYS A 55 6.41 -22.43 -0.63
C LYS A 55 5.35 -21.44 -1.09
N SER A 56 5.78 -20.48 -1.89
CA SER A 56 4.90 -19.67 -2.73
C SER A 56 3.88 -20.60 -3.38
N THR A 57 2.61 -20.49 -2.98
CA THR A 57 1.56 -21.46 -3.31
C THR A 57 1.31 -21.50 -4.81
N SER A 58 1.62 -20.41 -5.52
CA SER A 58 1.53 -20.31 -6.97
C SER A 58 2.61 -21.12 -7.69
N SER A 59 3.85 -21.13 -7.21
CA SER A 59 4.95 -21.85 -7.87
C SER A 59 4.79 -23.36 -7.79
N SER A 60 4.24 -23.89 -6.67
CA SER A 60 4.02 -25.32 -6.51
C SER A 60 2.87 -25.87 -7.38
N LEU A 61 1.92 -25.02 -7.77
CA LEU A 61 0.79 -25.40 -8.63
C LEU A 61 1.16 -25.46 -10.11
N ILE A 62 2.14 -24.66 -10.53
CA ILE A 62 2.63 -24.62 -11.93
C ILE A 62 3.56 -25.82 -12.22
N SER A 63 4.16 -26.42 -11.19
CA SER A 63 4.97 -27.64 -11.30
C SER A 63 4.16 -28.94 -11.27
N ASN A 64 2.83 -28.85 -11.27
CA ASN A 64 1.96 -30.02 -11.33
C ASN A 64 2.02 -30.62 -12.75
N PRO A 65 2.22 -31.94 -12.94
CA PRO A 65 2.31 -32.57 -14.28
C PRO A 65 1.05 -32.39 -15.15
N GLU A 66 -0.04 -31.92 -14.57
CA GLU A 66 -1.31 -31.63 -15.25
C GLU A 66 -1.35 -30.22 -15.88
N PHE A 67 -0.31 -29.41 -15.69
CA PHE A 67 -0.23 -28.08 -16.30
C PHE A 67 0.14 -28.17 -17.79
N PRO A 68 -0.54 -27.44 -18.69
CA PRO A 68 -0.27 -27.54 -20.13
C PRO A 68 1.18 -27.14 -20.47
N PRO A 69 1.76 -27.69 -21.55
CA PRO A 69 3.11 -27.36 -21.97
C PRO A 69 3.24 -25.88 -22.35
N SER A 70 4.46 -25.34 -22.27
CA SER A 70 4.75 -23.93 -22.57
C SER A 70 4.18 -23.51 -23.93
N GLY A 71 3.34 -22.47 -23.92
CA GLY A 71 2.60 -22.01 -25.10
C GLY A 71 1.37 -21.16 -24.70
N PRO A 72 0.49 -20.82 -25.65
CA PRO A 72 -0.71 -20.02 -25.37
C PRO A 72 -1.62 -20.65 -24.32
N ALA A 73 -1.79 -21.99 -24.35
CA ALA A 73 -2.58 -22.73 -23.36
C ALA A 73 -1.97 -22.63 -21.95
N HIS A 74 -0.65 -22.67 -21.83
CA HIS A 74 0.06 -22.43 -20.56
C HIS A 74 -0.10 -21.02 -20.03
N TYR A 75 -0.09 -20.00 -20.91
CA TYR A 75 -0.41 -18.64 -20.49
C TYR A 75 -1.86 -18.52 -20.00
N ALA A 76 -2.82 -19.08 -20.74
CA ALA A 76 -4.23 -19.05 -20.36
C ALA A 76 -4.48 -19.73 -19.00
N ALA A 77 -3.92 -20.92 -18.79
CA ALA A 77 -4.02 -21.65 -17.53
C ALA A 77 -3.41 -20.87 -16.35
N ARG A 78 -2.23 -20.25 -16.55
CA ARG A 78 -1.58 -19.45 -15.52
C ARG A 78 -2.38 -18.20 -15.20
N ARG A 79 -2.91 -17.52 -16.23
CA ARG A 79 -3.75 -16.34 -16.07
C ARG A 79 -5.03 -16.66 -15.30
N ALA A 80 -5.69 -17.78 -15.62
CA ALA A 80 -6.86 -18.24 -14.88
C ALA A 80 -6.55 -18.43 -13.39
N LEU A 81 -5.40 -19.04 -13.07
CA LEU A 81 -4.95 -19.21 -11.68
C LEU A 81 -4.71 -17.86 -10.98
N TRP A 82 -4.06 -16.89 -11.64
CA TRP A 82 -3.83 -15.56 -11.08
C TRP A 82 -5.10 -14.74 -10.85
N LEU A 83 -6.08 -14.90 -11.72
CA LEU A 83 -7.37 -14.20 -11.61
C LEU A 83 -8.32 -14.89 -10.63
N THR A 84 -8.05 -16.14 -10.24
CA THR A 84 -8.89 -16.86 -9.28
C THR A 84 -8.80 -16.17 -7.91
N PRO A 85 -9.93 -15.67 -7.36
CA PRO A 85 -9.94 -15.03 -6.06
C PRO A 85 -9.40 -16.00 -4.99
N THR A 86 -8.25 -15.66 -4.41
CA THR A 86 -7.68 -16.48 -3.35
C THR A 86 -8.50 -16.26 -2.07
N LYS A 87 -8.68 -17.33 -1.27
CA LYS A 87 -9.40 -17.26 0.01
C LYS A 87 -8.84 -16.13 0.87
N VAL A 88 -9.68 -15.12 1.12
CA VAL A 88 -9.34 -13.97 1.96
C VAL A 88 -8.94 -14.47 3.34
N HIS A 89 -7.70 -14.21 3.74
CA HIS A 89 -7.25 -14.54 5.09
C HIS A 89 -8.09 -13.76 6.10
N ARG A 90 -8.61 -14.46 7.12
CA ARG A 90 -9.37 -13.82 8.20
C ARG A 90 -8.49 -12.77 8.85
N ARG A 91 -8.93 -11.50 8.78
CA ARG A 91 -8.21 -10.38 9.37
C ARG A 91 -8.21 -10.56 10.89
N SER A 92 -7.04 -10.48 11.51
CA SER A 92 -6.96 -10.45 12.97
C SER A 92 -7.69 -9.21 13.51
N PRO A 93 -8.35 -9.29 14.68
CA PRO A 93 -8.98 -8.14 15.29
C PRO A 93 -7.96 -6.99 15.47
N PRO A 94 -8.40 -5.73 15.30
CA PRO A 94 -7.51 -4.58 15.38
C PRO A 94 -6.93 -4.45 16.79
N SER A 95 -5.65 -4.13 16.90
CA SER A 95 -5.04 -3.77 18.19
C SER A 95 -5.45 -2.35 18.58
N SER A 96 -5.40 -2.02 19.87
CA SER A 96 -5.66 -0.65 20.35
C SER A 96 -4.75 0.39 19.68
N SER A 97 -3.46 0.05 19.49
CA SER A 97 -2.52 0.90 18.76
C SER A 97 -2.93 1.10 17.31
N ARG A 98 -3.48 0.07 16.65
CA ARG A 98 -3.99 0.18 15.28
C ARG A 98 -5.24 1.05 15.24
N GLN A 99 -6.18 0.88 16.17
CA GLN A 99 -7.39 1.71 16.26
C GLN A 99 -7.04 3.19 16.45
N ARG A 100 -6.06 3.50 17.30
CA ARG A 100 -5.57 4.87 17.49
C ARG A 100 -4.98 5.45 16.20
N LEU A 101 -4.18 4.66 15.48
CA LEU A 101 -3.62 5.08 14.19
C LEU A 101 -4.72 5.28 13.13
N GLU A 102 -5.69 4.37 13.08
CA GLU A 102 -6.87 4.48 12.21
C GLU A 102 -7.65 5.77 12.50
N GLN A 103 -7.89 6.07 13.77
CA GLN A 103 -8.57 7.30 14.18
C GLN A 103 -7.79 8.54 13.75
N LEU A 104 -6.48 8.59 14.03
CA LEU A 104 -5.63 9.73 13.60
C LEU A 104 -5.64 9.92 12.08
N LEU A 105 -5.62 8.83 11.31
CA LEU A 105 -5.61 8.87 9.84
C LEU A 105 -7.00 8.95 9.20
N SER A 106 -8.07 8.91 10.01
CA SER A 106 -9.45 9.06 9.56
C SER A 106 -9.84 10.51 9.38
N GLU A 107 -9.17 11.43 10.07
CA GLU A 107 -9.43 12.87 9.95
C GLU A 107 -9.02 13.39 8.56
N PRO A 108 -9.87 14.21 7.91
CA PRO A 108 -9.52 14.83 6.64
C PRO A 108 -8.32 15.77 6.84
N GLY A 109 -7.30 15.65 5.99
CA GLY A 109 -6.08 16.44 6.12
C GLY A 109 -5.09 15.93 7.18
N ALA A 110 -5.35 14.78 7.82
CA ALA A 110 -4.43 14.18 8.81
C ALA A 110 -2.99 14.00 8.30
N VAL A 111 -2.83 13.78 6.98
CA VAL A 111 -1.53 13.67 6.32
C VAL A 111 -0.70 14.94 6.51
N ASN A 112 -1.34 16.13 6.44
CA ASN A 112 -0.66 17.42 6.52
C ASN A 112 -0.63 17.96 7.97
N ASN A 113 -1.41 17.37 8.88
CA ASN A 113 -1.51 17.82 10.26
C ASN A 113 -0.27 17.43 11.07
N GLU A 114 0.47 18.44 11.55
CA GLU A 114 1.69 18.27 12.34
C GLU A 114 1.45 17.63 13.72
N GLN A 115 0.28 17.87 14.33
CA GLN A 115 -0.08 17.23 15.60
C GLN A 115 -0.30 15.72 15.39
N ALA A 116 -1.03 15.33 14.36
CA ALA A 116 -1.26 13.92 14.03
C ALA A 116 0.07 13.20 13.75
N TRP A 117 1.00 13.88 13.07
CA TRP A 117 2.34 13.37 12.80
C TRP A 117 3.09 13.00 14.07
N LYS A 118 3.25 13.96 14.98
CA LYS A 118 3.93 13.78 16.28
C LYS A 118 3.22 12.78 17.19
N ASN A 119 1.90 12.67 17.09
CA ASN A 119 1.08 11.78 17.92
C ASN A 119 1.17 10.29 17.56
N GLY A 120 1.93 9.92 16.52
CA GLY A 120 2.31 8.53 16.30
C GLY A 120 2.62 8.14 14.86
N ILE A 121 2.20 8.91 13.86
CA ILE A 121 2.44 8.59 12.44
C ILE A 121 3.94 8.55 12.17
N GLU A 122 4.71 9.51 12.70
CA GLU A 122 6.17 9.57 12.56
C GLU A 122 6.85 8.27 13.00
N LYS A 123 6.43 7.72 14.15
CA LYS A 123 7.03 6.50 14.70
C LYS A 123 6.74 5.27 13.84
N VAL A 124 5.53 5.18 13.30
CA VAL A 124 5.15 4.09 12.39
C VAL A 124 5.93 4.21 11.09
N TRP A 125 6.01 5.41 10.52
CA TRP A 125 6.75 5.69 9.29
C TRP A 125 8.24 5.35 9.43
N LYS A 126 8.92 5.84 10.48
CA LYS A 126 10.33 5.49 10.76
C LYS A 126 10.54 3.98 10.88
N GLY A 127 9.61 3.30 11.55
CA GLY A 127 9.63 1.85 11.65
C GLY A 127 9.56 1.15 10.29
N LEU A 128 8.73 1.65 9.37
CA LEU A 128 8.57 1.11 8.02
C LEU A 128 9.81 1.39 7.15
N VAL A 129 10.29 2.63 7.12
CA VAL A 129 11.46 3.03 6.31
C VAL A 129 12.74 2.31 6.74
N ASN A 130 12.89 2.05 8.04
CA ASN A 130 14.03 1.29 8.56
C ASN A 130 13.94 -0.23 8.32
N GLY A 131 12.97 -0.71 7.52
CA GLY A 131 12.76 -2.13 7.26
C GLY A 131 12.21 -2.91 8.46
N GLY A 132 11.63 -2.21 9.45
CA GLY A 132 11.06 -2.81 10.64
C GLY A 132 9.88 -3.70 10.30
N ARG A 133 9.92 -4.96 10.77
CA ARG A 133 8.81 -5.91 10.59
C ARG A 133 7.67 -5.58 11.53
N LEU A 134 6.47 -5.42 10.98
CA LEU A 134 5.27 -5.21 11.78
C LEU A 134 4.89 -6.49 12.54
N LYS A 135 4.71 -6.39 13.87
CA LYS A 135 4.24 -7.51 14.70
C LYS A 135 2.83 -7.97 14.35
N ARG A 136 2.02 -7.07 13.80
CA ARG A 136 0.64 -7.31 13.36
C ARG A 136 0.46 -6.72 11.97
N SER A 137 -0.30 -7.40 11.13
CA SER A 137 -0.64 -6.89 9.80
C SER A 137 -1.43 -5.59 9.92
N LEU A 138 -1.04 -4.59 9.13
CA LEU A 138 -1.73 -3.32 8.98
C LEU A 138 -2.45 -3.32 7.63
N PRO A 139 -3.69 -2.80 7.55
CA PRO A 139 -4.37 -2.57 6.27
C PRO A 139 -3.52 -1.71 5.34
N LEU A 140 -3.41 -2.14 4.08
CA LEU A 140 -2.60 -1.46 3.07
C LEU A 140 -2.99 0.03 2.92
N THR A 141 -4.28 0.34 2.99
CA THR A 141 -4.79 1.73 2.94
C THR A 141 -4.16 2.63 4.01
N LEU A 142 -3.94 2.14 5.22
CA LEU A 142 -3.29 2.92 6.28
C LEU A 142 -1.80 3.07 6.00
N VAL A 143 -1.15 2.00 5.54
CA VAL A 143 0.27 2.02 5.19
C VAL A 143 0.54 3.07 4.12
N ILE A 144 -0.29 3.11 3.06
CA ILE A 144 -0.20 4.12 2.00
C ILE A 144 -0.32 5.54 2.58
N LYS A 145 -1.30 5.79 3.46
CA LYS A 145 -1.46 7.10 4.12
C LYS A 145 -0.24 7.51 4.97
N VAL A 146 0.33 6.56 5.72
CA VAL A 146 1.53 6.80 6.54
C VAL A 146 2.74 7.12 5.67
N ILE A 147 2.96 6.36 4.60
CA ILE A 147 4.07 6.57 3.65
C ILE A 147 3.92 7.95 2.98
N HIS A 148 2.72 8.25 2.47
CA HIS A 148 2.42 9.54 1.87
C HIS A 148 2.69 10.71 2.83
N ALA A 149 2.26 10.60 4.09
CA ALA A 149 2.53 11.62 5.11
C ALA A 149 4.02 11.81 5.41
N GLY A 150 4.83 10.76 5.27
CA GLY A 150 6.27 10.83 5.42
C GLY A 150 6.97 11.47 4.22
N TRP A 151 6.57 11.11 3.00
CA TRP A 151 7.12 11.71 1.77
C TRP A 151 6.91 13.22 1.71
N LEU A 152 5.76 13.73 2.18
CA LEU A 152 5.52 15.17 2.24
C LEU A 152 6.42 15.93 3.23
N ARG A 153 7.04 15.23 4.18
CA ARG A 153 7.87 15.84 5.24
C ARG A 153 9.36 15.59 5.04
N ASP A 154 9.72 14.61 4.24
CA ASP A 154 11.10 14.29 3.94
C ASP A 154 11.57 15.11 2.73
N PRO A 155 12.37 16.18 2.95
CA PRO A 155 12.77 17.10 1.89
C PRO A 155 13.66 16.44 0.84
N ASP A 156 14.37 15.37 1.21
CA ASP A 156 15.27 14.65 0.31
C ASP A 156 14.52 13.67 -0.58
N THR A 157 13.41 13.10 -0.06
CA THR A 157 12.61 12.14 -0.82
C THR A 157 11.78 12.85 -1.89
N TRP A 158 11.08 13.93 -1.54
CA TRP A 158 10.23 14.66 -2.50
C TRP A 158 10.34 16.19 -2.33
N PRO A 159 10.99 16.91 -3.26
CA PRO A 159 11.09 18.36 -3.17
C PRO A 159 9.70 19.02 -3.28
N SER A 160 9.31 19.74 -2.24
CA SER A 160 8.03 20.47 -2.21
C SER A 160 8.00 21.53 -3.31
N GLY A 161 7.01 21.45 -4.20
CA GLY A 161 6.87 22.38 -5.33
C GLY A 161 7.60 21.96 -6.60
N ALA A 162 8.26 20.80 -6.62
CA ALA A 162 8.72 20.21 -7.87
C ALA A 162 7.51 19.72 -8.68
N VAL A 163 7.33 20.33 -9.85
CA VAL A 163 6.38 19.84 -10.85
C VAL A 163 7.07 18.68 -11.55
N ALA A 164 6.43 17.51 -11.54
CA ALA A 164 6.91 16.38 -12.34
C ALA A 164 6.93 16.84 -13.81
N PRO A 165 8.02 16.61 -14.57
CA PRO A 165 8.02 16.86 -15.99
C PRO A 165 6.81 16.21 -16.63
N ASP A 166 6.21 16.86 -17.63
CA ASP A 166 5.12 16.27 -18.40
C ASP A 166 5.58 14.89 -18.88
N SER A 167 4.81 13.85 -18.55
CA SER A 167 5.23 12.49 -18.85
C SER A 167 5.38 12.31 -20.36
N ASP A 168 6.49 11.73 -20.81
CA ASP A 168 6.77 11.43 -22.24
C ASP A 168 5.73 10.53 -22.92
N GLN A 169 4.67 10.13 -22.21
CA GLN A 169 3.59 9.27 -22.67
C GLN A 169 2.66 9.95 -23.69
N ASP A 170 2.70 11.29 -23.81
CA ASP A 170 1.84 12.05 -24.73
C ASP A 170 2.45 12.28 -26.13
N LEU A 171 3.64 11.73 -26.43
CA LEU A 171 4.28 11.86 -27.75
C LEU A 171 3.70 10.94 -28.86
N ALA A 172 2.50 10.35 -28.67
CA ALA A 172 1.94 9.37 -29.59
C ALA A 172 0.54 9.70 -30.16
N ALA A 173 0.08 10.95 -30.10
CA ALA A 173 -1.22 11.33 -30.66
C ALA A 173 -1.17 12.16 -31.96
N ASP A 174 0.00 12.67 -32.38
CA ASP A 174 0.06 13.57 -33.55
C ASP A 174 1.26 13.31 -34.49
N GLN A 175 1.73 12.06 -34.55
CA GLN A 175 2.46 11.59 -35.73
C GLN A 175 1.43 11.12 -36.77
N PRO A 176 1.14 11.90 -37.84
CA PRO A 176 0.58 11.32 -39.04
C PRO A 176 1.57 10.26 -39.49
N GLY A 177 1.23 8.99 -39.29
CA GLY A 177 2.14 7.88 -39.56
C GLY A 177 2.70 8.02 -40.99
N PRO A 178 4.01 7.75 -41.21
CA PRO A 178 4.49 7.52 -42.56
C PRO A 178 3.65 6.38 -43.11
N SER A 179 2.79 6.73 -44.07
CA SER A 179 2.00 5.78 -44.84
C SER A 179 2.88 4.59 -45.20
N PRO A 180 2.46 3.34 -44.90
CA PRO A 180 3.23 2.18 -45.32
C PRO A 180 3.49 2.32 -46.82
N PRO A 181 4.71 2.08 -47.31
CA PRO A 181 4.96 2.07 -48.75
C PRO A 181 3.96 1.08 -49.35
N ILE A 182 3.19 1.57 -50.32
CA ILE A 182 2.36 0.76 -51.21
C ILE A 182 3.33 -0.16 -51.95
N ALA A 183 3.69 -1.28 -51.32
CA ALA A 183 4.45 -2.34 -51.94
C ALA A 183 3.46 -3.17 -52.74
N MET A 184 3.65 -3.08 -54.04
CA MET A 184 2.89 -3.64 -55.14
C MET A 184 2.31 -5.04 -54.88
N ASN A 185 1.00 -5.12 -55.08
CA ASN A 185 0.31 -6.14 -55.87
C ASN A 185 1.18 -7.33 -56.34
N LEU A 186 1.08 -8.46 -55.63
CA LEU A 186 1.29 -9.78 -56.21
C LEU A 186 0.00 -10.58 -56.04
N ASN A 187 -0.73 -10.67 -57.16
CA ASN A 187 -1.83 -11.60 -57.39
C ASN A 187 -1.52 -13.00 -56.83
N PRO A 188 -2.38 -13.59 -55.98
CA PRO A 188 -2.49 -15.03 -55.89
C PRO A 188 -3.40 -15.56 -57.01
N PRO A 189 -3.02 -16.62 -57.74
CA PRO A 189 -3.90 -17.26 -58.70
C PRO A 189 -5.09 -17.92 -58.00
N ASN A 190 -6.25 -17.59 -58.52
CA ASN A 190 -7.56 -18.18 -58.31
C ASN A 190 -7.50 -19.72 -58.36
N THR A 191 -7.82 -20.40 -57.25
CA THR A 191 -8.31 -21.78 -57.28
C THR A 191 -9.55 -21.87 -56.40
N ALA A 192 -10.67 -22.16 -57.07
CA ALA A 192 -11.99 -22.32 -56.52
C ALA A 192 -12.12 -23.53 -55.58
N SER A 193 -12.90 -23.36 -54.50
CA SER A 193 -13.87 -24.31 -53.93
C SER A 193 -14.50 -23.63 -52.71
N GLN A 194 -15.69 -23.04 -52.87
CA GLN A 194 -16.97 -23.65 -52.48
C GLN A 194 -17.02 -24.17 -51.03
N GLY A 195 -17.94 -23.62 -50.23
CA GLY A 195 -18.61 -24.41 -49.21
C GLY A 195 -18.93 -23.73 -47.89
N VAL A 196 -20.18 -23.26 -47.81
CA VAL A 196 -21.07 -23.37 -46.65
C VAL A 196 -21.04 -22.23 -45.63
N LEU A 197 -22.26 -21.69 -45.54
CA LEU A 197 -22.82 -20.58 -44.81
C LEU A 197 -23.37 -21.16 -43.50
N THR A 198 -23.08 -20.57 -42.35
CA THR A 198 -23.97 -20.71 -41.18
C THR A 198 -23.89 -19.47 -40.30
N GLU A 199 -24.75 -18.54 -40.67
CA GLU A 199 -25.37 -17.50 -39.87
C GLU A 199 -26.05 -18.12 -38.64
N VAL A 200 -25.65 -17.75 -37.41
CA VAL A 200 -26.52 -17.86 -36.23
C VAL A 200 -26.27 -16.71 -35.25
N ASN A 201 -27.07 -15.67 -35.46
CA ASN A 201 -27.92 -14.99 -34.49
C ASN A 201 -27.35 -14.48 -33.15
N GLU A 202 -27.33 -13.15 -33.14
CA GLU A 202 -27.43 -12.19 -32.06
C GLU A 202 -28.52 -12.52 -31.01
N ILE A 203 -28.14 -12.65 -29.74
CA ILE A 203 -29.08 -12.46 -28.61
C ILE A 203 -28.38 -11.64 -27.52
N ASN A 204 -28.86 -10.41 -27.42
CA ASN A 204 -28.52 -9.41 -26.43
C ASN A 204 -29.63 -9.41 -25.36
N PRO A 205 -29.40 -9.80 -24.10
CA PRO A 205 -30.38 -9.55 -23.05
C PRO A 205 -30.01 -8.30 -22.24
N SER A 206 -30.78 -7.24 -22.52
CA SER A 206 -31.08 -6.19 -21.55
C SER A 206 -31.55 -6.79 -20.22
N GLY A 207 -31.13 -6.21 -19.09
CA GLY A 207 -31.52 -6.68 -17.77
C GLY A 207 -31.24 -5.68 -16.65
N LEU A 208 -31.76 -4.46 -16.80
CA LEU A 208 -31.87 -3.44 -15.76
C LEU A 208 -33.01 -3.86 -14.78
N VAL A 209 -32.72 -3.98 -13.49
CA VAL A 209 -33.73 -3.86 -12.42
C VAL A 209 -33.12 -3.22 -11.19
N ILE A 210 -33.66 -2.05 -10.84
CA ILE A 210 -33.45 -1.31 -9.61
C ILE A 210 -34.62 -1.70 -8.69
N ALA A 211 -34.36 -2.09 -7.45
CA ALA A 211 -35.40 -2.24 -6.44
C ALA A 211 -35.00 -1.48 -5.17
N THR A 212 -35.77 -0.44 -4.87
CA THR A 212 -35.83 0.33 -3.63
C THR A 212 -36.93 -0.23 -2.74
N THR A 213 -36.61 -0.52 -1.48
CA THR A 213 -37.55 -0.46 -0.34
C THR A 213 -36.76 -0.20 0.93
#